data_AF-A1RWC0-F1
#
_entry.id   AF-A1RWC0-F1
#
_cell.length_a   1.000
_cell.length_b   1.000
_cell.length_c   1.000
_cell.angle_alpha   90.00
_cell.angle_beta   90.00
_cell.angle_gamma   90.00
#
_symmetry.space_group_name_H-M   'P 1'
#
loop_
_entity.id
_entity.type
_entity.pdbx_description
1 polymer ?
#
loop_
_entity_poly.entity_id
_entity_poly.type
_entity_poly.pdbx_seq_one_letter_code
_entity_poly.pdbx_strand_id
1 'polypeptide(L)'
;MSYSTTSEMAHLKAPCEEISRRVLPAVRSILVRYLYEQEGLTQLQIAKLLGISQSSVSRYLNSQRGLSQRDILEIPSIDEKLRETVHGIVEGKLRGEEALCSICQYIRMMSREVSG
;
A
#
# COMPACT_ATOMS: atom_id res chain seq x y z
N MET A 1 -23.48 33.68 28.95
CA MET A 1 -22.24 32.91 28.71
C MET A 1 -22.40 32.21 27.38
N SER A 2 -21.95 32.88 26.32
CA SER A 2 -22.08 32.42 24.94
C SER A 2 -20.71 31.96 24.51
N TYR A 3 -20.49 30.65 24.42
CA TYR A 3 -19.29 30.08 23.82
C TYR A 3 -19.39 30.28 22.31
N SER A 4 -18.82 31.40 21.87
CA SER A 4 -18.61 31.72 20.47
C SER A 4 -17.71 30.68 19.80
N THR A 5 -18.08 30.33 18.57
CA THR A 5 -17.19 29.90 17.49
C THR A 5 -16.73 28.45 17.52
N THR A 6 -17.55 27.61 16.88
CA THR A 6 -17.13 26.49 16.04
C THR A 6 -15.97 26.86 15.10
N SER A 7 -15.09 25.88 14.83
CA SER A 7 -14.39 25.76 13.54
C SER A 7 -13.20 26.71 13.29
N GLU A 8 -12.07 26.52 13.98
CA GLU A 8 -10.77 26.99 13.46
C GLU A 8 -9.55 26.27 14.06
N MET A 9 -9.58 24.94 14.09
CA MET A 9 -8.34 24.14 14.07
C MET A 9 -8.31 23.42 12.72
N ALA A 10 -8.03 24.17 11.66
CA ALA A 10 -7.78 23.60 10.35
C ALA A 10 -6.73 22.49 10.50
N HIS A 11 -7.15 21.28 10.11
CA HIS A 11 -6.40 20.03 10.12
C HIS A 11 -4.94 20.18 9.67
N LEU A 12 -4.02 20.43 10.60
CA LEU A 12 -2.61 20.13 10.40
C LEU A 12 -2.45 18.60 10.59
N LYS A 13 -2.84 17.81 9.59
CA LYS A 13 -2.50 16.38 9.59
C LYS A 13 -1.01 16.27 9.34
N ALA A 14 -0.31 15.68 10.30
CA ALA A 14 1.11 15.40 10.10
C ALA A 14 1.28 14.53 8.85
N PRO A 15 2.30 14.77 8.00
CA PRO A 15 2.53 13.97 6.79
C PRO A 15 2.63 12.46 7.08
N CYS A 16 3.15 12.10 8.26
CA CYS A 16 3.20 10.71 8.72
C CYS A 16 1.81 10.10 8.98
N GLU A 17 0.85 10.90 9.45
CA GLU A 17 -0.53 10.45 9.64
C GLU A 17 -1.18 10.13 8.29
N GLU A 18 -0.98 10.99 7.29
CA GLU A 18 -1.51 10.79 5.94
C GLU A 18 -0.91 9.53 5.28
N ILE A 19 0.42 9.34 5.36
CA ILE A 19 1.10 8.16 4.84
C ILE A 19 0.58 6.88 5.51
N SER A 20 0.47 6.88 6.83
CA SER A 20 0.04 5.70 7.60
C SER A 20 -1.42 5.33 7.35
N ARG A 21 -2.30 6.32 7.12
CA ARG A 21 -3.75 6.10 6.94
C ARG A 21 -4.16 5.84 5.49
N ARG A 22 -3.40 6.34 4.51
CA ARG A 22 -3.76 6.25 3.09
C ARG A 22 -2.78 5.42 2.26
N VAL A 23 -1.49 5.76 2.33
CA VAL A 23 -0.47 5.19 1.43
C VAL A 23 -0.12 3.75 1.82
N LEU A 24 0.30 3.52 3.07
CA LEU A 24 0.73 2.18 3.50
C LEU A 24 -0.38 1.12 3.39
N PRO A 25 -1.65 1.40 3.75
CA PRO A 25 -2.74 0.45 3.53
C PRO A 25 -2.99 0.20 2.04
N ALA A 26 -2.91 1.22 1.19
CA ALA A 26 -3.09 1.06 -0.25
C ALA A 26 -2.00 0.17 -0.88
N VAL A 27 -0.73 0.39 -0.55
CA VAL A 27 0.39 -0.46 -1.00
C VAL A 27 0.19 -1.90 -0.57
N ARG A 28 -0.21 -2.14 0.71
CA ARG A 28 -0.49 -3.49 1.21
C ARG A 28 -1.63 -4.16 0.44
N SER A 29 -2.73 -3.44 0.19
CA SER A 29 -3.86 -3.95 -0.59
C SER A 29 -3.45 -4.34 -2.01
N ILE A 30 -2.65 -3.52 -2.67
CA ILE A 30 -2.16 -3.78 -4.03
C ILE A 30 -1.27 -5.03 -4.03
N LEU A 31 -0.29 -5.11 -3.13
CA LEU A 31 0.62 -6.26 -3.05
C LEU A 31 -0.15 -7.58 -2.81
N VAL A 32 -1.09 -7.57 -1.87
CA VAL A 32 -1.96 -8.73 -1.58
C VAL A 32 -2.80 -9.12 -2.80
N ARG A 33 -3.31 -8.15 -3.55
CA ARG A 33 -4.07 -8.40 -4.79
C ARG A 33 -3.22 -9.06 -5.86
N TYR A 34 -1.98 -8.63 -6.07
CA TYR A 34 -1.11 -9.28 -7.06
C TYR A 34 -0.79 -10.73 -6.66
N LEU A 35 -0.45 -10.97 -5.39
CA LEU A 35 -0.20 -12.33 -4.89
C LEU A 35 -1.44 -13.24 -5.03
N TYR A 36 -2.65 -12.69 -4.90
CA TYR A 36 -3.88 -13.45 -5.03
C TYR A 36 -4.31 -13.67 -6.49
N GLU A 37 -4.38 -12.59 -7.27
CA GLU A 37 -4.96 -12.59 -8.62
C GLU A 37 -3.94 -13.00 -9.70
N GLN A 38 -2.66 -12.66 -9.56
CA GLN A 38 -1.63 -12.96 -10.56
C GLN A 38 -0.92 -14.30 -10.25
N GLU A 39 -0.54 -14.52 -8.99
CA GLU A 39 0.17 -15.74 -8.58
C GLU A 39 -0.77 -16.87 -8.14
N GLY A 40 -2.08 -16.59 -8.01
CA GLY A 40 -3.08 -17.60 -7.63
C GLY A 40 -2.96 -18.13 -6.20
N LEU A 41 -2.29 -17.39 -5.31
CA LEU A 41 -2.05 -17.85 -3.94
C LEU A 41 -3.31 -17.73 -3.08
N THR A 42 -3.52 -18.72 -2.21
CA THR A 42 -4.60 -18.67 -1.21
C THR A 42 -4.32 -17.60 -0.14
N GLN A 43 -5.37 -17.10 0.51
CA GLN A 43 -5.22 -16.13 1.59
C GLN A 43 -4.31 -16.61 2.72
N LEU A 44 -4.31 -17.92 3.00
CA LEU A 44 -3.45 -18.53 4.02
C LEU A 44 -1.98 -18.58 3.58
N GLN A 45 -1.69 -18.86 2.31
CA GLN A 45 -0.33 -18.80 1.78
C GLN A 45 0.20 -17.36 1.80
N ILE A 46 -0.61 -16.39 1.38
CA ILE A 46 -0.26 -14.96 1.43
C ILE A 46 0.02 -14.51 2.87
N ALA A 47 -0.83 -14.92 3.82
CA ALA A 47 -0.65 -14.61 5.23
C ALA A 47 0.70 -15.12 5.76
N LYS A 48 1.08 -16.35 5.40
CA LYS A 48 2.38 -16.94 5.76
C LYS A 48 3.55 -16.22 5.10
N LEU A 49 3.47 -15.91 3.81
CA LEU A 49 4.52 -15.22 3.05
C LEU A 49 4.78 -13.80 3.57
N LEU A 50 3.71 -13.08 3.91
CA LEU A 50 3.79 -11.69 4.36
C LEU A 50 3.96 -11.54 5.88
N GLY A 51 3.85 -12.63 6.65
CA GLY A 51 3.92 -12.59 8.12
C GLY A 51 2.75 -11.84 8.77
N ILE A 52 1.55 -11.89 8.18
CA ILE A 52 0.34 -11.21 8.69
C ILE A 52 -0.80 -12.22 8.89
N SER A 53 -1.88 -11.81 9.56
CA SER A 53 -3.04 -12.69 9.74
C SER A 53 -3.81 -12.91 8.42
N GLN A 54 -4.43 -14.09 8.27
CA GLN A 54 -5.34 -14.35 7.14
C GLN A 54 -6.53 -13.37 7.12
N SER A 55 -7.01 -12.94 8.29
CA SER A 55 -8.04 -11.89 8.40
C SER A 55 -7.58 -10.54 7.85
N SER A 56 -6.29 -10.20 7.98
CA SER A 56 -5.71 -9.00 7.37
C SER A 56 -5.69 -9.13 5.85
N VAL A 57 -5.28 -10.29 5.33
CA VAL A 57 -5.31 -10.58 3.88
C VAL A 57 -6.74 -10.45 3.33
N SER A 58 -7.72 -11.06 3.99
CA SER A 58 -9.13 -10.95 3.61
C SER A 58 -9.60 -9.50 3.61
N ARG A 59 -9.26 -8.71 4.65
CA ARG A 59 -9.57 -7.28 4.70
C ARG A 59 -8.94 -6.52 3.52
N TYR A 60 -7.70 -6.81 3.16
CA TYR A 60 -7.03 -6.17 2.03
C TYR A 60 -7.66 -6.53 0.68
N LEU A 61 -8.04 -7.79 0.46
CA LEU A 61 -8.73 -8.21 -0.77
C LEU A 61 -10.12 -7.57 -0.91
N ASN A 62 -10.84 -7.47 0.21
CA ASN A 62 -12.17 -6.85 0.27
C ASN A 62 -12.12 -5.31 0.34
N SER A 63 -10.94 -4.72 0.53
CA SER A 63 -10.81 -3.26 0.47
C SER A 63 -11.07 -2.81 -0.97
N GLN A 64 -12.08 -1.95 -1.14
CA GLN A 64 -12.34 -1.35 -2.44
C GLN A 64 -11.13 -0.51 -2.88
N ARG A 65 -10.93 -0.39 -4.20
CA ARG A 65 -9.91 0.49 -4.78
C ARG A 65 -10.22 1.94 -4.39
N GLY A 66 -9.66 2.39 -3.27
CA GLY A 66 -9.75 3.79 -2.84
C GLY A 66 -8.94 4.71 -3.76
N LEU A 67 -9.16 6.02 -3.64
CA LEU A 67 -8.42 7.05 -4.40
C LEU A 67 -6.90 6.79 -4.38
N SER A 68 -6.34 6.54 -3.20
CA SER A 68 -4.91 6.28 -3.03
C SER A 68 -4.38 5.03 -3.75
N GLN A 69 -5.22 4.01 -4.00
CA GLN A 69 -4.79 2.87 -4.82
C GLN A 69 -4.74 3.24 -6.30
N ARG A 70 -5.68 4.06 -6.78
CA ARG A 70 -5.67 4.55 -8.16
C ARG A 70 -4.45 5.42 -8.41
N ASP A 71 -4.20 6.38 -7.52
CA ASP A 71 -3.05 7.29 -7.62
C ASP A 71 -1.71 6.51 -7.67
N ILE A 72 -1.57 5.44 -6.88
CA ILE A 72 -0.37 4.60 -6.90
C ILE A 72 -0.25 3.83 -8.23
N LEU A 73 -1.35 3.29 -8.75
CA LEU A 73 -1.35 2.50 -9.98
C LEU A 73 -1.14 3.35 -11.26
N GLU A 74 -1.28 4.67 -11.16
CA GLU A 74 -0.97 5.62 -12.24
C GLU A 74 0.51 6.00 -12.29
N ILE A 75 1.32 5.62 -11.29
CA ILE A 75 2.75 5.89 -11.27
C ILE A 75 3.44 5.14 -12.43
N PRO A 76 4.31 5.80 -13.23
CA PRO A 76 5.01 5.15 -14.33
C PRO A 76 5.77 3.90 -13.88
N SER A 77 5.66 2.82 -14.67
CA SER A 77 6.29 1.52 -14.44
C SER A 77 6.02 0.87 -13.08
N ILE A 78 5.00 1.31 -12.33
CA ILE A 78 4.64 0.70 -11.04
C ILE A 78 4.19 -0.75 -11.18
N ASP A 79 3.50 -1.11 -12.28
CA ASP A 79 3.07 -2.49 -12.55
C ASP A 79 4.27 -3.43 -12.68
N GLU A 80 5.30 -3.02 -13.43
CA GLU A 80 6.55 -3.77 -13.57
C GLU A 80 7.23 -3.93 -12.21
N LYS A 81 7.32 -2.85 -11.43
CA LYS A 81 7.90 -2.91 -10.07
C LYS A 81 7.14 -3.86 -9.15
N LEU A 82 5.81 -3.86 -9.23
CA LEU A 82 4.95 -4.75 -8.45
C LEU A 82 5.17 -6.21 -8.85
N ARG A 83 5.23 -6.52 -10.15
CA ARG A 83 5.50 -7.87 -10.65
C ARG A 83 6.87 -8.38 -10.23
N GLU A 84 7.92 -7.56 -10.38
CA GLU A 84 9.27 -7.87 -9.91
C GLU A 84 9.28 -8.21 -8.41
N THR A 85 8.62 -7.37 -7.61
CA THR A 85 8.55 -7.52 -6.16
C THR A 85 7.79 -8.78 -5.74
N VAL A 86 6.67 -9.06 -6.41
CA VAL A 86 5.85 -10.26 -6.18
C VAL A 86 6.62 -11.53 -6.54
N HIS A 87 7.31 -11.53 -7.69
CA HIS A 87 8.13 -12.65 -8.10
C HIS A 87 9.25 -12.93 -7.08
N GLY A 88 9.92 -11.88 -6.61
CA GLY A 88 10.93 -12.00 -5.55
C GLY A 88 10.39 -12.61 -4.25
N ILE A 89 9.14 -12.32 -3.88
CA ILE A 89 8.48 -12.96 -2.72
C ILE A 89 8.23 -14.44 -2.97
N VAL A 90 7.67 -14.79 -4.14
CA VAL A 90 7.31 -16.17 -4.49
C VAL A 90 8.55 -17.07 -4.58
N GLU A 91 9.65 -16.55 -5.13
CA GLU A 91 10.94 -17.25 -5.19
C GLU A 91 11.67 -17.31 -3.84
N GLY A 92 11.15 -16.68 -2.79
CA GLY A 92 11.79 -16.62 -1.47
C GLY A 92 13.04 -15.72 -1.41
N LYS A 93 13.26 -14.89 -2.42
CA LYS A 93 14.36 -13.90 -2.47
C LYS A 93 14.06 -12.64 -1.67
N LEU A 94 12.79 -12.39 -1.36
CA LEU A 94 12.32 -11.18 -0.69
C LEU A 94 11.29 -11.50 0.40
N ARG A 95 11.49 -10.98 1.61
CA ARG A 95 10.50 -11.08 2.69
C ARG A 95 9.39 -10.05 2.49
N GLY A 96 8.20 -10.32 3.02
CA GLY A 96 7.04 -9.42 2.84
C GLY A 96 7.29 -7.97 3.33
N GLU A 97 8.10 -7.80 4.37
CA GLU A 97 8.50 -6.50 4.91
C GLU A 97 9.37 -5.72 3.91
N GLU A 98 10.32 -6.42 3.28
CA GLU A 98 11.25 -5.88 2.29
C GLU A 98 10.51 -5.54 0.98
N ALA A 99 9.55 -6.38 0.58
CA ALA A 99 8.67 -6.13 -0.55
C ALA A 99 7.86 -4.84 -0.38
N LEU A 100 7.25 -4.66 0.78
CA LEU A 100 6.55 -3.43 1.13
C LEU A 100 7.46 -2.21 1.08
N CYS A 101 8.67 -2.32 1.63
CA CYS A 101 9.65 -1.24 1.61
C CYS A 101 10.08 -0.89 0.17
N SER A 102 10.38 -1.90 -0.65
CA SER A 102 10.76 -1.77 -2.06
C SER A 102 9.73 -0.97 -2.86
N ILE A 103 8.45 -1.32 -2.73
CA ILE A 103 7.35 -0.61 -3.41
C ILE A 103 7.23 0.83 -2.88
N CYS A 104 7.30 1.03 -1.56
CA CYS A 104 7.21 2.36 -0.97
C CYS A 104 8.38 3.28 -1.40
N GLN A 105 9.59 2.73 -1.50
CA GLN A 105 10.77 3.47 -1.96
C GLN A 105 10.63 3.87 -3.43
N TYR A 106 10.14 2.96 -4.28
CA TYR A 106 9.86 3.25 -5.68
C TYR A 106 8.84 4.39 -5.82
N ILE A 107 7.70 4.29 -5.13
CA ILE A 107 6.67 5.36 -5.10
C ILE A 107 7.29 6.70 -4.68
N ARG A 108 8.15 6.70 -3.65
CA ARG A 108 8.83 7.91 -3.15
C ARG A 108 9.87 8.47 -4.12
N MET A 109 10.47 7.64 -4.97
CA MET A 109 11.43 8.07 -5.98
C MET A 109 10.69 8.77 -7.13
N MET A 110 9.66 8.12 -7.65
CA MET A 110 8.85 8.64 -8.76
C MET A 110 8.09 9.91 -8.38
N SER A 111 7.65 10.06 -7.12
CA SER A 111 6.94 11.28 -6.67
C SER A 111 7.82 12.53 -6.62
N ARG A 112 9.16 12.41 -6.66
CA ARG A 112 10.08 13.55 -6.72
C ARG A 112 10.29 14.06 -8.15
N GLU A 113 10.11 13.22 -9.15
CA GLU A 113 10.31 13.57 -10.56
C GLU A 113 9.13 14.36 -11.15
N VAL A 114 7.94 14.25 -10.55
CA VAL A 114 6.73 14.96 -10.99
C VAL A 114 6.68 16.42 -10.47
N SER A 115 7.62 16.82 -9.61
CA SER A 115 7.73 18.20 -9.10
C SER A 115 8.83 19.03 -9.76
N GLY A 116 9.41 18.53 -10.87
CA GLY A 116 10.45 19.19 -11.67
C GLY A 116 9.92 19.71 -12.99
#